data_AF-A0A397E0Z6-F1
#
_entry.id   AF-A0A397E0Z6-F1
#
_cell.length_a   1.000
_cell.length_b   1.000
_cell.length_c   1.000
_cell.angle_alpha   90.00
_cell.angle_beta   90.00
_cell.angle_gamma   90.00
#
_symmetry.space_group_name_H-M   'P 1'
#
loop_
_entity.id
_entity.type
_entity.pdbx_description
1 polymer ?
#
loop_
_entity_poly.entity_id
_entity_poly.type
_entity_poly.pdbx_seq_one_letter_code
_entity_poly.pdbx_strand_id
1 'polypeptide(L)'
;MTMIAKSALAALVVAMTSSVEAAKLKNVVYYIEWAIYQRKFGIFDLDWDKITHINYAFGKPNPDGTVGVYDGWAAVQNRFPGHGDSWNDQGNNLYGNFGQGFKQKQKARGTKFGLSIGGWTLS
;
A
#
# COMPACT_ATOMS: atom_id res chain seq x y z
N MET A 1 12.44 40.94 -36.00
CA MET A 1 12.42 40.70 -34.54
C MET A 1 11.07 40.10 -34.20
N THR A 2 10.96 38.77 -34.22
CA THR A 2 9.67 38.06 -34.16
C THR A 2 9.21 38.01 -32.70
N MET A 3 8.20 38.81 -32.36
CA MET A 3 7.61 38.79 -31.02
C MET A 3 6.77 37.53 -30.85
N ILE A 4 7.14 36.70 -29.88
CA ILE A 4 6.35 35.54 -29.47
C ILE A 4 5.02 36.05 -28.91
N ALA A 5 3.90 35.52 -29.39
CA ALA A 5 2.58 35.89 -28.92
C ALA A 5 2.42 35.54 -27.43
N LYS A 6 1.79 36.43 -26.64
CA LYS A 6 1.54 36.22 -25.19
C LYS A 6 0.84 34.88 -24.88
N SER A 7 0.04 34.36 -25.82
CA SER A 7 -0.61 33.05 -25.71
C SER A 7 0.38 31.88 -25.77
N ALA A 8 1.42 31.96 -26.60
CA ALA A 8 2.47 30.96 -26.67
C ALA A 8 3.34 30.97 -25.40
N LEU A 9 3.56 32.15 -24.81
CA LEU A 9 4.25 32.26 -23.52
C LEU A 9 3.42 31.65 -22.38
N ALA A 10 2.10 31.88 -22.35
CA ALA A 10 1.21 31.28 -21.35
C ALA A 10 1.14 29.75 -21.46
N ALA A 11 1.05 29.21 -22.68
CA ALA A 11 1.08 27.77 -22.92
C ALA A 11 2.42 27.13 -22.50
N LEU A 12 3.55 27.81 -22.76
CA LEU A 12 4.86 27.36 -22.33
C LEU A 12 5.00 27.38 -20.79
N VAL A 13 4.49 28.42 -20.14
CA VAL A 13 4.47 28.54 -18.66
C VAL A 13 3.60 27.46 -18.02
N VAL A 14 2.46 27.12 -18.61
CA VAL A 14 1.58 26.02 -18.15
C VAL A 14 2.25 24.66 -18.36
N ALA A 15 2.90 24.45 -19.51
CA ALA A 15 3.66 23.22 -19.77
C ALA A 15 4.83 23.05 -18.79
N MET A 16 5.56 24.14 -18.49
CA MET A 16 6.67 24.13 -17.54
C MET A 16 6.25 24.04 -16.07
N THR A 17 5.05 24.47 -15.70
CA THR A 17 4.53 24.24 -14.34
C THR A 17 4.12 22.79 -14.13
N SER A 18 3.66 22.09 -15.17
CA SER A 18 3.34 20.65 -15.08
C SER A 18 4.57 19.76 -14.93
N SER A 19 5.72 20.15 -15.50
CA SER A 19 7.00 19.47 -15.33
C SER A 19 7.71 19.81 -14.01
N VAL A 20 7.26 20.87 -13.32
CA VAL A 20 7.65 21.23 -11.94
C VAL A 20 6.52 20.85 -10.96
N GLU A 21 5.77 19.78 -11.24
CA GLU A 21 5.18 19.00 -10.15
C GLU A 21 6.38 18.44 -9.37
N ALA A 22 6.87 19.22 -8.39
CA ALA A 22 7.99 18.88 -7.54
C ALA A 22 7.83 17.42 -7.12
N ALA A 23 8.85 16.59 -7.37
CA ALA A 23 8.79 15.15 -7.09
C ALA A 23 8.17 14.92 -5.71
N LYS A 24 6.88 14.55 -5.70
CA LYS A 24 6.09 14.54 -4.46
C LYS A 24 6.77 13.57 -3.51
N LEU A 25 7.26 14.09 -2.38
CA LEU A 25 8.04 13.30 -1.43
C LEU A 25 7.26 12.03 -1.07
N LYS A 26 7.96 10.90 -1.05
CA LYS A 26 7.35 9.61 -0.76
C LYS A 26 7.49 9.30 0.72
N ASN A 27 6.37 9.11 1.41
CA ASN A 27 6.32 8.48 2.72
C ASN A 27 6.11 6.97 2.51
N VAL A 28 7.19 6.20 2.65
CA VAL A 28 7.22 4.75 2.41
C VAL A 28 7.33 4.04 3.76
N VAL A 29 6.38 3.17 4.07
CA VAL A 29 6.33 2.41 5.33
C VAL A 29 6.36 0.92 5.04
N TYR A 30 7.10 0.17 5.86
CA TYR A 30 7.03 -1.29 5.88
C TYR A 30 6.04 -1.73 6.96
N TYR A 31 5.03 -2.52 6.58
CA TYR A 31 4.11 -3.15 7.51
C TYR A 31 4.42 -4.64 7.58
N ILE A 32 4.86 -5.10 8.75
CA ILE A 32 5.27 -6.49 8.98
C ILE A 32 4.05 -7.39 9.25
N GLU A 33 4.00 -8.54 8.61
CA GLU A 33 2.88 -9.50 8.64
C GLU A 33 2.47 -9.88 10.07
N TRP A 34 3.46 -10.07 10.95
CA TRP A 34 3.27 -10.49 12.34
C TRP A 34 2.97 -9.34 13.32
N ALA A 35 2.72 -8.12 12.83
CA ALA A 35 2.37 -6.96 13.68
C ALA A 35 1.07 -7.16 14.48
N ILE A 36 0.16 -8.00 13.98
CA ILE A 36 -1.15 -8.25 14.60
C ILE A 36 -1.06 -9.01 15.94
N TYR A 37 0.08 -9.64 16.24
CA TYR A 37 0.25 -10.49 17.41
C TYR A 37 0.69 -9.68 18.64
N GLN A 38 1.93 -9.88 19.11
CA GLN A 38 2.41 -9.24 20.34
C GLN A 38 2.41 -7.72 20.28
N ARG A 39 2.57 -7.15 19.07
CA ARG A 39 2.53 -5.69 18.86
C ARG A 39 1.12 -5.13 18.86
N LYS A 40 0.10 -5.99 18.70
CA LYS A 40 -1.33 -5.62 18.66
C LYS A 40 -1.59 -4.44 17.72
N PHE A 41 -0.91 -4.43 16.58
CA PHE A 41 -0.98 -3.35 15.62
C PHE A 41 -1.45 -3.90 14.27
N GLY A 42 -2.67 -3.54 13.90
CA GLY A 42 -3.29 -3.94 12.64
C GLY A 42 -2.96 -2.97 11.51
N ILE A 43 -3.13 -3.42 10.28
CA ILE A 43 -2.89 -2.58 9.10
C ILE A 43 -3.85 -1.39 9.03
N PHE A 44 -4.99 -1.49 9.71
CA PHE A 44 -5.97 -0.42 9.89
C PHE A 44 -5.52 0.66 10.88
N ASP A 45 -4.49 0.43 11.69
CA ASP A 45 -3.95 1.41 12.65
C ASP A 45 -2.92 2.35 12.01
N LEU A 46 -2.50 2.08 10.77
CA LEU A 46 -1.64 2.98 10.00
C LEU A 46 -2.34 4.32 9.70
N ASP A 47 -1.56 5.40 9.66
CA ASP A 47 -2.04 6.70 9.20
C ASP A 47 -2.07 6.75 7.66
N TRP A 48 -3.11 6.15 7.07
CA TRP A 48 -3.26 5.99 5.62
C TRP A 48 -3.32 7.32 4.86
N ASP A 49 -3.67 8.42 5.51
CA ASP A 49 -3.76 9.75 4.88
C ASP A 49 -2.37 10.36 4.62
N LYS A 50 -1.37 9.98 5.44
CA LYS A 50 0.01 10.49 5.31
C LYS A 50 0.93 9.54 4.55
N ILE A 51 0.58 8.27 4.45
CA ILE A 51 1.44 7.25 3.83
C ILE A 51 1.19 7.20 2.33
N THR A 52 2.26 7.37 1.54
CA THR A 52 2.16 7.29 0.08
C THR A 52 2.43 5.89 -0.44
N HIS A 53 3.24 5.08 0.25
CA HIS A 53 3.53 3.70 -0.12
C HIS A 53 3.59 2.79 1.12
N ILE A 54 2.90 1.66 1.06
CA ILE A 54 3.03 0.57 2.02
C ILE A 54 3.71 -0.60 1.33
N ASN A 55 4.82 -1.05 1.90
CA ASN A 55 5.47 -2.31 1.56
C ASN A 55 5.04 -3.34 2.61
N TYR A 56 4.17 -4.26 2.21
CA TYR A 56 3.80 -5.41 3.05
C TYR A 56 4.99 -6.37 3.14
N ALA A 57 5.42 -6.66 4.36
CA ALA A 57 6.67 -7.31 4.66
C ALA A 57 6.41 -8.63 5.40
N PHE A 58 6.80 -9.80 4.90
CA PHE A 58 7.53 -10.05 3.66
C PHE A 58 6.87 -11.17 2.85
N GLY A 59 6.90 -11.04 1.52
CA GLY A 59 6.66 -12.15 0.61
C GLY A 59 7.81 -13.14 0.72
N LYS A 60 7.47 -14.40 1.01
CA LYS A 60 8.41 -15.49 1.20
C LYS A 60 8.73 -16.15 -0.15
N PRO A 61 9.95 -16.05 -0.68
CA PRO A 61 10.36 -16.86 -1.82
C PRO A 61 10.43 -18.34 -1.43
N ASN A 62 9.98 -19.21 -2.32
CA ASN A 62 10.08 -20.66 -2.19
C ASN A 62 11.22 -21.20 -3.06
N PRO A 63 11.74 -22.42 -2.77
CA PRO A 63 12.84 -23.02 -3.55
C PRO A 63 12.54 -23.21 -5.04
N ASP A 64 11.26 -23.28 -5.41
CA ASP A 64 10.79 -23.42 -6.80
C ASP A 64 10.65 -22.08 -7.55
N GLY A 65 11.02 -20.96 -6.91
CA GLY A 65 10.92 -19.62 -7.47
C GLY A 65 9.56 -18.95 -7.32
N THR A 66 8.58 -19.62 -6.70
CA THR A 66 7.28 -18.99 -6.37
C THR A 66 7.40 -18.09 -5.14
N VAL A 67 6.40 -17.22 -4.93
CA VAL A 67 6.33 -16.33 -3.76
C VAL A 67 5.02 -16.55 -3.04
N GLY A 68 5.09 -16.79 -1.73
CA GLY A 68 3.94 -16.91 -0.84
C GLY A 68 3.93 -15.88 0.28
N VAL A 69 2.90 -15.92 1.12
CA VAL A 69 2.92 -15.27 2.44
C VAL A 69 3.61 -16.19 3.46
N TYR A 70 4.19 -15.64 4.52
CA TYR A 70 4.86 -16.46 5.54
C TYR A 70 3.82 -17.10 6.48
N ASP A 71 2.82 -16.32 6.87
CA ASP A 71 1.75 -16.68 7.79
C ASP A 71 0.37 -16.42 7.16
N GLY A 72 -0.24 -17.50 6.66
CA GLY A 72 -1.56 -17.45 6.05
C GLY A 72 -2.66 -16.97 7.00
N TRP A 73 -2.52 -17.21 8.31
CA TRP A 73 -3.50 -16.75 9.28
C TRP A 73 -3.52 -15.22 9.33
N ALA A 74 -2.37 -14.61 9.56
CA ALA A 74 -2.24 -13.16 9.59
C ALA A 74 -2.57 -12.51 8.26
N ALA A 75 -2.15 -13.11 7.14
CA ALA A 75 -2.27 -12.52 5.82
C ALA A 75 -3.72 -12.46 5.32
N VAL A 76 -4.45 -13.59 5.39
CA VAL A 76 -5.70 -13.76 4.63
C VAL A 76 -6.86 -14.42 5.41
N GLN A 77 -6.63 -15.02 6.59
CA GLN A 77 -7.67 -15.80 7.28
C GLN A 77 -8.21 -15.13 8.54
N ASN A 78 -7.38 -14.40 9.29
CA ASN A 78 -7.77 -13.83 10.57
C ASN A 78 -8.88 -12.79 10.39
N ARG A 79 -10.00 -12.96 11.09
CA ARG A 79 -11.11 -12.01 11.09
C ARG A 79 -10.90 -10.96 12.17
N PHE A 80 -11.21 -9.72 11.84
CA PHE A 80 -11.22 -8.61 12.78
C PHE A 80 -12.66 -8.07 12.96
N PRO A 81 -13.49 -8.66 13.85
CA PRO A 81 -14.87 -8.21 14.04
C PRO A 81 -15.01 -6.74 14.44
N GLY A 82 -14.08 -6.22 15.25
CA GLY A 82 -14.00 -4.79 15.59
C GLY A 82 -13.70 -3.87 14.39
N HIS A 83 -13.33 -4.44 13.25
CA HIS A 83 -13.02 -3.75 12.00
C HIS A 83 -13.86 -4.30 10.83
N GLY A 84 -15.10 -4.71 11.15
CA GLY A 84 -16.14 -5.02 10.17
C GLY A 84 -15.99 -6.33 9.42
N ASP A 85 -15.25 -7.31 9.95
CA ASP A 85 -15.38 -8.71 9.50
C ASP A 85 -16.49 -9.42 10.29
N SER A 86 -17.10 -10.45 9.72
CA SER A 86 -18.07 -11.30 10.43
C SER A 86 -17.71 -12.77 10.33
N TRP A 87 -18.00 -13.52 11.39
CA TRP A 87 -17.93 -14.99 11.36
C TRP A 87 -19.03 -15.62 10.51
N ASN A 88 -20.10 -14.86 10.24
CA ASN A 88 -21.23 -15.30 9.43
C ASN A 88 -21.14 -14.83 7.97
N ASP A 89 -20.03 -14.21 7.57
CA ASP A 89 -19.79 -13.82 6.18
C ASP A 89 -19.85 -15.05 5.27
N GLN A 90 -20.68 -14.98 4.23
CA GLN A 90 -20.89 -16.07 3.27
C GLN A 90 -19.93 -15.97 2.08
N GLY A 91 -19.57 -17.12 1.51
CA GLY A 91 -18.72 -17.19 0.32
C GLY A 91 -17.21 -17.22 0.61
N ASN A 92 -16.42 -17.00 -0.44
CA ASN A 92 -14.95 -17.02 -0.37
C ASN A 92 -14.41 -15.60 -0.19
N ASN A 93 -14.31 -15.15 1.06
CA ASN A 93 -13.90 -13.80 1.41
C ASN A 93 -12.42 -13.72 1.80
N LEU A 94 -11.83 -12.57 1.53
CA LEU A 94 -10.47 -12.23 1.94
C LEU A 94 -10.50 -11.52 3.30
N TYR A 95 -9.83 -12.07 4.30
CA TYR A 95 -9.66 -11.47 5.62
C TYR A 95 -8.17 -11.14 5.87
N GLY A 96 -7.75 -11.12 7.12
CA GLY A 96 -6.38 -10.85 7.52
C GLY A 96 -5.92 -9.45 7.15
N ASN A 97 -4.60 -9.28 7.12
CA ASN A 97 -3.97 -8.02 6.74
C ASN A 97 -4.35 -7.59 5.31
N PHE A 98 -4.49 -8.53 4.36
CA PHE A 98 -4.85 -8.16 2.99
C PHE A 98 -6.31 -7.74 2.86
N GLY A 99 -7.24 -8.39 3.56
CA GLY A 99 -8.64 -8.00 3.59
C GLY A 99 -8.82 -6.61 4.22
N GLN A 100 -8.18 -6.37 5.35
CA GLN A 100 -8.22 -5.07 6.02
C GLN A 100 -7.49 -3.99 5.21
N GLY A 101 -6.34 -4.32 4.60
CA GLY A 101 -5.62 -3.44 3.70
C GLY A 101 -6.44 -3.04 2.48
N PHE A 102 -7.23 -3.96 1.91
CA PHE A 102 -8.17 -3.67 0.82
C PHE A 102 -9.24 -2.66 1.25
N LYS A 103 -9.88 -2.86 2.42
CA LYS A 103 -10.86 -1.91 2.97
C LYS A 103 -10.28 -0.52 3.17
N GLN A 104 -9.04 -0.42 3.65
CA GLN A 104 -8.37 0.87 3.84
C GLN A 104 -7.97 1.50 2.50
N LYS A 105 -7.47 0.72 1.56
CA LYS A 105 -7.16 1.17 0.19
C LYS A 105 -8.38 1.76 -0.52
N GLN A 106 -9.59 1.27 -0.26
CA GLN A 106 -10.82 1.85 -0.82
C GLN A 106 -11.03 3.31 -0.37
N LYS A 107 -10.63 3.66 0.85
CA LYS A 107 -10.69 5.01 1.42
C LYS A 107 -9.47 5.85 1.01
N ALA A 108 -8.27 5.29 1.13
CA ALA A 108 -6.99 5.93 0.78
C ALA A 108 -6.52 5.53 -0.62
N ARG A 109 -7.22 6.01 -1.66
CA ARG A 109 -6.96 5.64 -3.06
C ARG A 109 -5.57 6.06 -3.57
N GLY A 110 -4.99 7.11 -2.98
CA GLY A 110 -3.66 7.63 -3.34
C GLY A 110 -2.48 6.76 -2.89
N THR A 111 -2.63 6.01 -1.80
CA THR A 111 -1.56 5.16 -1.23
C THR A 111 -1.27 3.98 -2.15
N LYS A 112 0.00 3.71 -2.46
CA LYS A 112 0.42 2.52 -3.19
C LYS A 112 0.64 1.36 -2.22
N PHE A 113 0.28 0.15 -2.63
CA PHE A 113 0.43 -1.05 -1.82
C PHE A 113 1.27 -2.05 -2.61
N GLY A 114 2.42 -2.43 -2.07
CA GLY A 114 3.37 -3.36 -2.68
C GLY A 114 3.72 -4.50 -1.72
N LEU A 115 4.22 -5.60 -2.28
CA LEU A 115 4.78 -6.72 -1.53
C LEU A 115 6.31 -6.63 -1.55
N SER A 116 6.93 -6.58 -0.38
CA SER A 116 8.38 -6.68 -0.25
C SER A 116 8.76 -8.15 -0.17
N ILE A 117 9.51 -8.66 -1.15
CA ILE A 117 9.91 -10.07 -1.23
C ILE A 117 11.29 -10.23 -0.60
N GLY A 118 11.45 -11.24 0.26
CA GLY A 118 12.71 -11.54 0.95
C GLY A 118 12.84 -10.86 2.31
N GLY A 119 13.92 -10.11 2.53
CA GLY A 119 14.29 -9.57 3.83
C GLY A 119 15.36 -10.41 4.52
N TRP A 120 15.84 -9.98 5.69
CA TRP A 120 17.07 -10.51 6.31
C TRP A 120 17.11 -12.04 6.43
N THR A 121 16.00 -12.69 6.80
CA THR A 121 15.93 -14.15 7.02
C THR A 121 15.34 -14.92 5.84
N LEU A 122 14.98 -14.25 4.75
CA LEU A 122 14.27 -14.82 3.60
C LEU A 122 14.98 -14.50 2.27
N SER A 123 16.29 -14.22 2.30
CA SER A 123 17.13 -13.87 1.14
C SER A 123 18.34 -14.77 1.04
#